data_AF-A0A180EWC3-F1
#
_entry.id   AF-A0A180EWC3-F1
#
_cell.length_a   1.000
_cell.length_b   1.000
_cell.length_c   1.000
_cell.angle_alpha   90.00
_cell.angle_beta   90.00
_cell.angle_gamma   90.00
#
_symmetry.space_group_name_H-M   'P 1'
#
loop_
_entity.id
_entity.type
_entity.pdbx_description
1 polymer ?
#
loop_
_entity_poly.entity_id
_entity_poly.type
_entity_poly.pdbx_seq_one_letter_code
_entity_poly.pdbx_strand_id
1 'polypeptide(L)'
;MEGKQEIIIKKINQMNMLTTINVGGVRSLMKSFLSIAVLVLSAVIMTASTPRKKRSVGGTPTGQVVTVKDNSTGATLYTGTYGTAPLTVKIPYGVSYTVSVNGKQQYVTPSAVTHTAAQLSRSVTLNYAFVPYAEIVFDKSMSNPSNITGDINSGAIATILSKVRRCLVKKTSNGNVTISYLRNDNSNYYEDGSVANLTGTEGDVMVYLPQFYYKLYNVSSTQRGLRFSEYQIDATYKKITEGLVGAYKAYNVSSKVYSRSGVTPTASVSQANFSAYAQARGSGYDIIDYEMHCAIAFLFYAKYGNRSSQAVLGTGGMSYGSGQTGTTDALGNIDTQNATTGAVNFCGIEAVHGWYYEWVSKVAINNRVWTITNSDGTTRTVTAGTSDGWITDIAAMGGSEYLDVIPIAAGGSDITYFSDYYYQSTGTGRVLARSCGSSSTYGVVAYAYAYSDSSDTGTDIGSRLAFRGEISEAESVAAFKALPVL
;
A
#
# COMPACT_ATOMS: atom_id res chain seq x y z
N MET A 1 38.35 65.45 -28.03
CA MET A 1 36.91 65.48 -27.67
C MET A 1 36.08 65.77 -28.92
N GLU A 2 36.29 65.08 -30.05
CA GLU A 2 35.99 63.65 -30.33
C GLU A 2 34.47 63.39 -30.39
N GLY A 3 33.87 63.12 -31.55
CA GLY A 3 34.43 63.09 -32.90
C GLY A 3 33.35 63.28 -33.99
N LYS A 4 33.74 63.62 -35.22
CA LYS A 4 32.85 63.88 -36.38
C LYS A 4 33.00 62.80 -37.45
N GLN A 5 31.90 62.49 -38.15
CA GLN A 5 31.72 62.50 -39.64
C GLN A 5 30.30 61.94 -39.95
N GLU A 6 29.37 62.66 -40.60
CA GLU A 6 29.29 63.17 -42.00
C GLU A 6 28.90 62.05 -43.00
N ILE A 7 27.65 61.96 -43.52
CA ILE A 7 26.89 62.79 -44.50
C ILE A 7 27.11 62.32 -45.97
N ILE A 8 26.14 62.61 -46.89
CA ILE A 8 26.06 62.37 -48.37
C ILE A 8 25.26 61.11 -48.80
N ILE A 9 24.39 61.10 -49.86
CA ILE A 9 23.39 62.10 -50.33
C ILE A 9 22.29 61.48 -51.26
N LYS A 10 21.05 62.01 -51.18
CA LYS A 10 19.92 62.12 -52.16
C LYS A 10 19.72 61.17 -53.38
N LYS A 11 18.41 60.90 -53.63
CA LYS A 11 17.61 61.01 -54.90
C LYS A 11 17.39 59.78 -55.84
N ILE A 12 16.15 59.72 -56.38
CA ILE A 12 15.72 59.21 -57.73
C ILE A 12 15.80 57.67 -57.92
N ASN A 13 14.90 56.90 -58.58
CA ASN A 13 13.52 56.99 -59.13
C ASN A 13 13.06 55.50 -59.39
N GLN A 14 11.86 55.06 -59.84
CA GLN A 14 10.50 55.54 -60.18
C GLN A 14 9.55 54.30 -59.99
N MET A 15 8.26 54.37 -59.60
CA MET A 15 7.03 54.80 -60.32
C MET A 15 6.54 53.84 -61.43
N ASN A 16 5.23 53.50 -61.38
CA ASN A 16 4.42 52.75 -62.37
C ASN A 16 4.67 51.22 -62.50
N MET A 17 3.72 50.40 -62.97
CA MET A 17 2.47 50.71 -63.69
C MET A 17 1.31 49.75 -63.36
N LEU A 18 0.07 50.23 -63.49
CA LEU A 18 -1.12 49.38 -63.71
C LEU A 18 -1.13 48.91 -65.16
N THR A 19 -1.32 47.61 -65.43
CA THR A 19 -1.76 47.18 -66.77
C THR A 19 -2.66 45.94 -66.72
N THR A 20 -3.91 46.12 -67.15
CA THR A 20 -4.88 45.05 -67.38
C THR A 20 -4.51 44.28 -68.65
N ILE A 21 -4.37 42.95 -68.57
CA ILE A 21 -4.56 42.05 -69.72
C ILE A 21 -5.50 40.92 -69.30
N ASN A 22 -6.53 40.70 -70.12
CA ASN A 22 -7.49 39.60 -70.07
C ASN A 22 -7.38 38.81 -71.39
N VAL A 23 -8.10 37.69 -71.52
CA VAL A 23 -8.27 36.84 -72.72
C VAL A 23 -7.10 35.88 -73.00
N GLY A 24 -7.39 34.57 -73.16
CA GLY A 24 -6.35 33.62 -73.61
C GLY A 24 -6.62 32.10 -73.64
N GLY A 25 -7.83 31.58 -73.44
CA GLY A 25 -8.12 30.13 -73.54
C GLY A 25 -7.80 29.31 -72.27
N VAL A 26 -8.31 28.08 -72.09
CA VAL A 26 -9.21 27.25 -72.94
C VAL A 26 -10.33 26.64 -72.06
N ARG A 27 -11.55 26.49 -72.60
CA ARG A 27 -12.68 25.81 -71.93
C ARG A 27 -12.74 24.33 -72.29
N SER A 28 -13.04 23.45 -71.33
CA SER A 28 -14.16 22.47 -71.45
C SER A 28 -14.46 21.76 -70.12
N LEU A 29 -15.64 21.15 -70.00
CA LEU A 29 -16.09 20.34 -68.86
C LEU A 29 -15.86 18.85 -69.14
N MET A 30 -15.63 18.05 -68.09
CA MET A 30 -16.29 16.74 -67.96
C MET A 30 -16.38 16.25 -66.51
N LYS A 31 -17.16 15.19 -66.28
CA LYS A 31 -17.56 14.65 -64.97
C LYS A 31 -16.75 13.40 -64.61
N SER A 32 -16.47 13.17 -63.32
CA SER A 32 -16.38 11.82 -62.75
C SER A 32 -16.56 11.83 -61.23
N PHE A 33 -17.00 10.70 -60.67
CA PHE A 33 -16.88 10.37 -59.26
C PHE A 33 -15.48 9.81 -59.01
N LEU A 34 -14.80 10.20 -57.92
CA LEU A 34 -14.31 9.24 -56.91
C LEU A 34 -13.75 9.93 -55.65
N SER A 35 -14.00 9.28 -54.51
CA SER A 35 -13.30 9.33 -53.22
C SER A 35 -12.09 10.27 -53.07
N ILE A 36 -12.33 11.52 -52.63
CA ILE A 36 -11.28 12.29 -51.94
C ILE A 36 -11.05 11.65 -50.56
N ALA A 37 -10.05 10.77 -50.48
CA ALA A 37 -9.67 10.07 -49.27
C ALA A 37 -9.01 11.04 -48.26
N VAL A 38 -9.81 11.74 -47.46
CA VAL A 38 -9.35 12.73 -46.46
C VAL A 38 -8.14 12.22 -45.69
N LEU A 39 -7.02 12.92 -45.76
CA LEU A 39 -5.77 12.55 -45.08
C LEU A 39 -5.78 13.08 -43.64
N VAL A 40 -6.69 12.54 -42.82
CA VAL A 40 -6.81 12.90 -41.40
C VAL A 40 -5.55 12.43 -40.65
N LEU A 41 -4.72 13.38 -40.23
CA LEU A 41 -3.48 13.12 -39.48
C LEU A 41 -3.75 13.17 -37.97
N SER A 42 -4.46 12.17 -37.43
CA SER A 42 -4.71 12.05 -35.98
C SER A 42 -3.49 11.45 -35.29
N ALA A 43 -2.59 12.28 -34.76
CA ALA A 43 -1.36 11.82 -34.11
C ALA A 43 -1.64 11.27 -32.69
N VAL A 44 -1.62 9.95 -32.53
CA VAL A 44 -1.49 9.35 -31.19
C VAL A 44 -0.03 9.48 -30.76
N ILE A 45 0.25 10.17 -29.65
CA ILE A 45 1.61 10.38 -29.12
C ILE A 45 1.68 9.74 -27.73
N MET A 46 2.53 8.74 -27.55
CA MET A 46 2.82 8.21 -26.21
C MET A 46 4.05 8.90 -25.63
N THR A 47 3.93 9.50 -24.45
CA THR A 47 5.07 9.94 -23.64
C THR A 47 5.03 9.28 -22.26
N ALA A 48 6.20 9.02 -21.68
CA ALA A 48 6.28 8.52 -20.30
C ALA A 48 6.32 9.71 -19.34
N SER A 49 5.27 9.90 -18.55
CA SER A 49 5.21 10.95 -17.51
C SER A 49 5.71 10.40 -16.17
N THR A 50 6.48 11.21 -15.43
CA THR A 50 7.30 10.77 -14.29
C THR A 50 6.68 11.07 -12.92
N PRO A 51 6.49 10.04 -12.07
CA PRO A 51 6.46 10.20 -10.61
C PRO A 51 7.83 10.62 -10.06
N ARG A 52 7.84 11.24 -8.88
CA ARG A 52 8.89 12.22 -8.49
C ARG A 52 9.99 11.67 -7.55
N LYS A 53 10.94 10.86 -8.04
CA LYS A 53 12.40 10.93 -7.70
C LYS A 53 13.27 9.84 -8.37
N LYS A 54 14.25 10.28 -9.16
CA LYS A 54 15.57 9.65 -9.43
C LYS A 54 15.65 8.13 -9.77
N ARG A 55 14.90 7.67 -10.79
CA ARG A 55 15.50 6.79 -11.81
C ARG A 55 14.91 7.09 -13.20
N SER A 56 15.76 7.56 -14.12
CA SER A 56 15.33 7.97 -15.45
C SER A 56 15.20 6.74 -16.37
N VAL A 57 14.03 6.11 -16.38
CA VAL A 57 13.70 5.07 -17.38
C VAL A 57 13.34 5.77 -18.71
N GLY A 58 14.36 6.32 -19.37
CA GLY A 58 14.22 7.05 -20.62
C GLY A 58 13.89 6.12 -21.78
N GLY A 59 12.64 6.14 -22.24
CA GLY A 59 12.23 5.39 -23.42
C GLY A 59 10.75 5.55 -23.75
N THR A 60 10.45 5.85 -25.01
CA THR A 60 9.08 5.80 -25.54
C THR A 60 8.55 4.35 -25.47
N PRO A 61 7.33 4.10 -24.98
CA PRO A 61 6.80 2.75 -24.85
C PRO A 61 6.39 2.15 -26.21
N THR A 62 7.35 1.57 -26.91
CA THR A 62 7.15 0.80 -28.14
C THR A 62 6.53 -0.57 -27.84
N GLY A 63 5.92 -1.21 -28.85
CA GLY A 63 5.34 -2.56 -28.75
C GLY A 63 3.91 -2.62 -28.20
N GLN A 64 3.35 -1.49 -27.75
CA GLN A 64 2.01 -1.43 -27.17
C GLN A 64 0.92 -1.31 -28.25
N VAL A 65 -0.15 -2.10 -28.12
CA VAL A 65 -1.29 -2.13 -29.05
C VAL A 65 -2.27 -1.02 -28.69
N VAL A 66 -2.40 -0.03 -29.57
CA VAL A 66 -3.48 0.98 -29.52
C VAL A 66 -4.73 0.38 -30.14
N THR A 67 -5.86 0.50 -29.45
CA THR A 67 -7.19 0.18 -29.99
C THR A 67 -8.03 1.45 -30.06
N VAL A 68 -8.78 1.63 -31.15
CA VAL A 68 -9.83 2.65 -31.24
C VAL A 68 -11.16 1.98 -31.53
N LYS A 69 -12.18 2.28 -30.74
CA LYS A 69 -13.55 1.78 -30.92
C LYS A 69 -14.54 2.91 -31.16
N ASP A 70 -15.55 2.63 -31.98
CA ASP A 70 -16.79 3.39 -32.07
C ASP A 70 -17.64 3.11 -30.82
N ASN A 71 -18.11 4.17 -30.15
CA ASN A 71 -18.87 4.07 -28.92
C ASN A 71 -20.36 3.75 -29.13
N SER A 72 -20.87 3.96 -30.34
CA SER A 72 -22.27 3.70 -30.72
C SER A 72 -22.49 2.27 -31.24
N THR A 73 -21.51 1.73 -31.98
CA THR A 73 -21.58 0.37 -32.56
C THR A 73 -20.71 -0.65 -31.83
N GLY A 74 -19.79 -0.21 -30.96
CA GLY A 74 -18.79 -1.06 -30.31
C GLY A 74 -17.67 -1.57 -31.24
N ALA A 75 -17.73 -1.23 -32.54
CA ALA A 75 -16.83 -1.72 -33.57
C ALA A 75 -15.40 -1.18 -33.39
N THR A 76 -14.40 -2.05 -33.60
CA THR A 76 -13.00 -1.63 -33.64
C THR A 76 -12.70 -0.89 -34.95
N LEU A 77 -12.60 0.44 -34.87
CA LEU A 77 -12.24 1.32 -35.98
C LEU A 77 -10.76 1.20 -36.35
N TYR A 78 -9.91 0.87 -35.37
CA TYR A 78 -8.47 0.68 -35.56
C TYR A 78 -7.88 -0.22 -34.49
N THR A 79 -6.89 -1.04 -34.87
CA THR A 79 -5.93 -1.66 -33.96
C THR A 79 -4.55 -1.60 -34.58
N GLY A 80 -3.51 -1.36 -33.78
CA GLY A 80 -2.13 -1.29 -34.29
C GLY A 80 -1.08 -1.07 -33.21
N THR A 81 0.12 -1.58 -33.46
CA THR A 81 1.24 -1.53 -32.52
C THR A 81 2.01 -0.21 -32.63
N TYR A 82 2.17 0.48 -31.51
CA TYR A 82 2.90 1.73 -31.42
C TYR A 82 4.42 1.51 -31.52
N GLY A 83 5.06 2.23 -32.44
CA GLY A 83 6.51 2.20 -32.68
C GLY A 83 7.22 3.41 -32.09
N THR A 84 8.25 3.90 -32.78
CA THR A 84 8.95 5.15 -32.42
C THR A 84 8.28 6.41 -33.00
N ALA A 85 7.31 6.26 -33.91
CA ALA A 85 6.58 7.35 -34.55
C ALA A 85 5.10 7.34 -34.14
N PRO A 86 4.41 8.52 -34.12
CA PRO A 86 2.98 8.61 -33.85
C PRO A 86 2.14 7.78 -34.82
N LEU A 87 1.18 7.01 -34.29
CA LEU A 87 0.20 6.32 -35.13
C LEU A 87 -0.80 7.33 -35.67
N THR A 88 -1.15 7.19 -36.96
CA THR A 88 -2.18 7.98 -37.64
C THR A 88 -3.43 7.14 -37.83
N VAL A 89 -4.56 7.61 -37.28
CA VAL A 89 -5.86 6.91 -37.39
C VAL A 89 -6.90 7.82 -38.05
N LYS A 90 -7.61 7.30 -39.06
CA LYS A 90 -8.74 7.97 -39.70
C LYS A 90 -10.04 7.54 -39.01
N ILE A 91 -10.84 8.50 -38.56
CA ILE A 91 -12.15 8.29 -37.93
C ILE A 91 -13.22 9.03 -38.77
N PRO A 92 -14.40 8.45 -39.04
CA PRO A 92 -15.46 9.16 -39.77
C PRO A 92 -15.98 10.36 -38.97
N TYR A 93 -16.31 11.45 -39.67
CA TYR A 93 -16.81 12.68 -39.04
C TYR A 93 -18.09 12.43 -38.22
N GLY A 94 -18.20 13.04 -37.05
CA GLY A 94 -19.34 12.92 -36.13
C GLY A 94 -19.33 11.66 -35.24
N VAL A 95 -18.50 10.65 -35.51
CA VAL A 95 -18.43 9.43 -34.68
C VAL A 95 -17.85 9.75 -33.30
N SER A 96 -18.50 9.25 -32.24
CA SER A 96 -17.91 9.19 -30.91
C SER A 96 -17.04 7.94 -30.78
N TYR A 97 -15.81 8.11 -30.34
CA TYR A 97 -14.81 7.04 -30.26
C TYR A 97 -14.03 7.05 -28.96
N THR A 98 -13.60 5.87 -28.54
CA THR A 98 -12.70 5.66 -27.38
C THR A 98 -11.36 5.13 -27.87
N VAL A 99 -10.26 5.74 -27.41
CA VAL A 99 -8.88 5.28 -27.62
C VAL A 99 -8.36 4.64 -26.35
N SER A 100 -7.82 3.43 -26.45
CA SER A 100 -7.21 2.69 -25.35
C SER A 100 -5.91 1.97 -25.77
N VAL A 101 -5.19 1.45 -24.79
CA VAL A 101 -3.96 0.66 -24.98
C VAL A 101 -3.98 -0.60 -24.12
N ASN A 102 -3.21 -1.62 -24.53
CA ASN A 102 -2.94 -2.80 -23.69
C ASN A 102 -1.99 -2.47 -22.51
N GLY A 103 -1.91 -3.36 -21.52
CA GLY A 103 -1.00 -3.17 -20.39
C GLY A 103 0.48 -3.25 -20.77
N LYS A 104 1.34 -2.51 -20.05
CA LYS A 104 2.81 -2.61 -20.14
C LYS A 104 3.39 -3.02 -18.80
N GLN A 105 4.24 -4.05 -18.80
CA GLN A 105 4.93 -4.51 -17.59
C GLN A 105 5.72 -3.36 -16.92
N GLN A 106 5.56 -3.18 -15.61
CA GLN A 106 6.14 -2.09 -14.79
C GLN A 106 5.57 -0.67 -15.04
N TYR A 107 4.40 -0.51 -15.67
CA TYR A 107 3.76 0.81 -15.82
C TYR A 107 2.26 0.74 -15.54
N VAL A 108 1.69 1.80 -14.95
CA VAL A 108 0.23 1.98 -14.92
C VAL A 108 -0.25 2.12 -16.37
N THR A 109 -1.30 1.38 -16.73
CA THR A 109 -1.96 1.54 -18.02
C THR A 109 -2.80 2.81 -18.00
N PRO A 110 -2.60 3.78 -18.90
CA PRO A 110 -3.39 5.01 -18.90
C PRO A 110 -4.88 4.73 -19.15
N SER A 111 -5.75 5.47 -18.47
CA SER A 111 -7.19 5.44 -18.69
C SER A 111 -7.53 5.68 -20.16
N ALA A 112 -8.51 4.94 -20.68
CA ALA A 112 -9.03 5.15 -22.02
C ALA A 112 -9.65 6.55 -22.16
N VAL A 113 -9.50 7.17 -23.33
CA VAL A 113 -9.95 8.55 -23.58
C VAL A 113 -11.00 8.62 -24.68
N THR A 114 -12.10 9.32 -24.39
CA THR A 114 -13.29 9.40 -25.24
C THR A 114 -13.42 10.77 -25.90
N HIS A 115 -13.62 10.78 -27.22
CA HIS A 115 -13.76 11.98 -28.04
C HIS A 115 -14.87 11.82 -29.08
N THR A 116 -15.21 12.92 -29.77
CA THR A 116 -16.07 12.90 -30.96
C THR A 116 -15.31 13.53 -32.13
N ALA A 117 -15.39 12.92 -33.31
CA ALA A 117 -14.66 13.30 -34.51
C ALA A 117 -15.27 14.55 -35.20
N ALA A 118 -15.24 15.69 -34.52
CA ALA A 118 -15.84 16.96 -34.96
C ALA A 118 -14.84 17.98 -35.53
N GLN A 119 -13.56 17.60 -35.71
CA GLN A 119 -12.46 18.51 -36.09
C GLN A 119 -11.47 17.82 -37.05
N LEU A 120 -10.77 18.61 -37.88
CA LEU A 120 -9.90 18.12 -38.96
C LEU A 120 -8.72 17.25 -38.51
N SER A 121 -8.23 17.44 -37.29
CA SER A 121 -7.23 16.58 -36.65
C SER A 121 -7.34 16.70 -35.13
N ARG A 122 -6.89 15.67 -34.41
CA ARG A 122 -6.72 15.70 -32.95
C ARG A 122 -5.50 14.87 -32.56
N SER A 123 -4.61 15.45 -31.77
CA SER A 123 -3.57 14.68 -31.07
C SER A 123 -4.18 14.00 -29.85
N VAL A 124 -3.83 12.74 -29.62
CA VAL A 124 -4.29 11.97 -28.46
C VAL A 124 -3.07 11.45 -27.71
N THR A 125 -2.95 11.79 -26.42
CA THR A 125 -1.79 11.45 -25.62
C THR A 125 -2.16 10.45 -24.53
N LEU A 126 -1.50 9.28 -24.54
CA LEU A 126 -1.72 8.21 -23.55
C LEU A 126 -0.40 7.93 -22.83
N ASN A 127 -0.34 8.29 -21.55
CA ASN A 127 0.89 8.29 -20.77
C ASN A 127 0.99 7.08 -19.84
N TYR A 128 1.94 6.20 -20.12
CA TYR A 128 2.33 5.17 -19.16
C TYR A 128 3.17 5.79 -18.04
N ALA A 129 2.66 5.73 -16.81
CA ALA A 129 3.43 6.11 -15.63
C ALA A 129 4.26 4.91 -15.15
N PHE A 130 5.59 5.04 -15.11
CA PHE A 130 6.46 3.96 -14.61
C PHE A 130 6.20 3.71 -13.12
N VAL A 131 5.96 2.45 -12.78
CA VAL A 131 5.74 2.00 -11.40
C VAL A 131 6.97 1.26 -10.92
N PRO A 132 7.77 1.85 -10.00
CA PRO A 132 8.75 1.06 -9.27
C PRO A 132 8.01 0.03 -8.40
N TYR A 133 8.37 -1.23 -8.54
CA TYR A 133 8.30 -2.17 -7.44
C TYR A 133 9.68 -2.25 -6.78
N ALA A 134 9.71 -2.72 -5.53
CA ALA A 134 10.89 -3.25 -4.87
C ALA A 134 10.71 -4.75 -4.67
N GLU A 135 11.78 -5.53 -4.81
CA GLU A 135 11.77 -7.00 -4.83
C GLU A 135 12.68 -7.57 -3.74
N ILE A 136 12.14 -8.49 -2.94
CA ILE A 136 12.91 -9.27 -1.96
C ILE A 136 12.75 -10.77 -2.23
N VAL A 137 13.80 -11.54 -1.97
CA VAL A 137 13.85 -12.98 -2.20
C VAL A 137 14.22 -13.69 -0.91
N PHE A 138 13.31 -14.54 -0.43
CA PHE A 138 13.45 -15.39 0.74
C PHE A 138 14.10 -16.71 0.32
N ASP A 139 15.26 -17.06 0.90
CA ASP A 139 15.81 -18.41 0.78
C ASP A 139 15.23 -19.33 1.85
N LYS A 140 14.55 -20.40 1.44
CA LYS A 140 13.88 -21.37 2.31
C LYS A 140 14.77 -22.56 2.69
N SER A 141 15.94 -22.71 2.05
CA SER A 141 16.92 -23.74 2.42
C SER A 141 17.79 -23.34 3.61
N MET A 142 17.88 -22.03 3.89
CA MET A 142 18.70 -21.47 4.96
C MET A 142 17.96 -21.39 6.30
N SER A 143 18.43 -22.14 7.29
CA SER A 143 17.91 -22.12 8.67
C SER A 143 18.29 -20.86 9.45
N ASN A 144 19.29 -20.09 9.04
CA ASN A 144 19.57 -18.76 9.60
C ASN A 144 18.43 -17.80 9.20
N PRO A 145 17.79 -17.07 10.13
CA PRO A 145 16.64 -16.21 9.79
C PRO A 145 17.02 -14.97 8.96
N SER A 146 18.30 -14.57 8.92
CA SER A 146 18.84 -13.54 8.01
C SER A 146 19.08 -14.10 6.61
N ASN A 147 18.01 -14.57 5.96
CA ASN A 147 18.01 -15.30 4.69
C ASN A 147 17.19 -14.61 3.59
N ILE A 148 16.99 -13.30 3.69
CA ILE A 148 16.25 -12.51 2.70
C ILE A 148 17.19 -11.51 2.03
N THR A 149 17.15 -11.44 0.71
CA THR A 149 18.00 -10.56 -0.12
C THR A 149 17.14 -9.68 -1.04
N GLY A 150 17.76 -8.71 -1.72
CA GLY A 150 17.09 -7.80 -2.65
C GLY A 150 16.99 -6.38 -2.11
N ASP A 151 15.89 -5.69 -2.42
CA ASP A 151 15.66 -4.26 -2.16
C ASP A 151 15.34 -3.92 -0.67
N ILE A 152 16.01 -4.58 0.28
CA ILE A 152 15.78 -4.42 1.73
C ILE A 152 15.77 -2.94 2.16
N ASN A 153 14.67 -2.51 2.78
CA ASN A 153 14.39 -1.12 3.16
C ASN A 153 14.74 -0.07 2.08
N SER A 154 14.45 -0.37 0.81
CA SER A 154 14.78 0.51 -0.31
C SER A 154 13.65 0.55 -1.36
N GLY A 155 13.81 1.38 -2.40
CA GLY A 155 12.81 1.51 -3.47
C GLY A 155 11.40 1.77 -2.94
N ALA A 156 10.42 1.01 -3.44
CA ALA A 156 9.03 1.10 -2.98
C ALA A 156 8.84 0.67 -1.51
N ILE A 157 9.64 -0.27 -0.99
CA ILE A 157 9.57 -0.69 0.43
C ILE A 157 9.88 0.49 1.34
N ALA A 158 10.92 1.26 1.06
CA ALA A 158 11.25 2.47 1.82
C ALA A 158 10.12 3.52 1.77
N THR A 159 9.51 3.74 0.59
CA THR A 159 8.39 4.70 0.49
C THR A 159 7.17 4.23 1.27
N ILE A 160 6.84 2.94 1.22
CA ILE A 160 5.73 2.36 2.00
C ILE A 160 6.01 2.49 3.51
N LEU A 161 7.20 2.07 3.96
CA LEU A 161 7.61 2.18 5.37
C LEU A 161 7.64 3.62 5.87
N SER A 162 8.00 4.60 5.04
CA SER A 162 8.00 6.02 5.42
C SER A 162 6.60 6.59 5.73
N LYS A 163 5.54 5.91 5.29
CA LYS A 163 4.14 6.23 5.63
C LYS A 163 3.65 5.51 6.89
N VAL A 164 4.35 4.48 7.38
CA VAL A 164 3.99 3.77 8.62
C VAL A 164 4.36 4.66 9.82
N ARG A 165 3.37 5.32 10.41
CA ARG A 165 3.59 6.41 11.37
C ARG A 165 2.52 6.48 12.45
N ARG A 166 2.93 6.76 13.69
CA ARG A 166 2.02 7.20 14.77
C ARG A 166 1.28 8.50 14.42
N CYS A 167 0.02 8.54 14.82
CA CYS A 167 -0.89 9.67 14.75
C CYS A 167 -1.85 9.65 15.96
N LEU A 168 -2.42 10.79 16.31
CA LEU A 168 -3.62 10.85 17.13
C LEU A 168 -4.86 10.78 16.21
N VAL A 169 -5.89 10.08 16.66
CA VAL A 169 -7.08 9.70 15.90
C VAL A 169 -8.34 10.12 16.65
N LYS A 170 -9.19 10.90 15.99
CA LYS A 170 -10.53 11.24 16.49
C LYS A 170 -11.57 10.69 15.53
N LYS A 171 -12.56 9.97 16.08
CA LYS A 171 -13.78 9.62 15.34
C LYS A 171 -14.55 10.90 15.02
N THR A 172 -14.89 11.12 13.75
CA THR A 172 -15.69 12.28 13.32
C THR A 172 -17.11 11.89 12.94
N SER A 173 -17.33 10.68 12.43
CA SER A 173 -18.66 10.08 12.28
C SER A 173 -18.58 8.54 12.26
N ASN A 174 -19.68 7.83 11.96
CA ASN A 174 -19.65 6.37 11.85
C ASN A 174 -18.97 5.95 10.54
N GLY A 175 -17.91 5.12 10.63
CA GLY A 175 -17.12 4.71 9.47
C GLY A 175 -15.97 5.64 9.11
N ASN A 176 -15.86 6.80 9.79
CA ASN A 176 -14.95 7.89 9.40
C ASN A 176 -14.17 8.44 10.60
N VAL A 177 -12.86 8.62 10.42
CA VAL A 177 -11.95 9.24 11.39
C VAL A 177 -11.16 10.38 10.75
N THR A 178 -10.68 11.29 11.59
CA THR A 178 -9.65 12.25 11.23
C THR A 178 -8.41 12.01 12.08
N ILE A 179 -7.23 12.12 11.47
CA ILE A 179 -5.93 11.92 12.09
C ILE A 179 -5.09 13.20 12.06
N SER A 180 -4.10 13.28 12.96
CA SER A 180 -2.98 14.20 12.83
C SER A 180 -1.70 13.48 13.27
N TYR A 181 -0.64 13.56 12.45
CA TYR A 181 0.58 12.80 12.69
C TYR A 181 1.37 13.32 13.89
N LEU A 182 2.03 12.38 14.56
CA LEU A 182 3.01 12.66 15.60
C LEU A 182 4.41 12.64 14.99
N ARG A 183 5.39 13.25 15.67
CA ARG A 183 6.76 13.25 15.16
C ARG A 183 7.33 11.83 15.08
N ASN A 184 8.18 11.60 14.07
CA ASN A 184 8.85 10.32 13.88
C ASN A 184 9.89 10.00 14.96
N ASP A 185 10.40 11.00 15.69
CA ASP A 185 11.42 10.89 16.73
C ASP A 185 10.86 10.96 18.17
N ASN A 186 9.68 11.55 18.38
CA ASN A 186 9.06 11.65 19.71
C ASN A 186 7.53 11.88 19.62
N SER A 187 6.73 10.93 20.11
CA SER A 187 5.26 10.97 20.09
C SER A 187 4.63 12.03 21.00
N ASN A 188 5.36 12.58 21.96
CA ASN A 188 4.85 13.61 22.87
C ASN A 188 4.57 14.96 22.16
N TYR A 189 4.80 15.03 20.84
CA TYR A 189 4.58 16.20 20.02
C TYR A 189 3.98 15.82 18.66
N TYR A 190 3.16 16.72 18.11
CA TYR A 190 2.73 16.69 16.71
C TYR A 190 3.87 17.11 15.77
N GLU A 191 3.71 16.93 14.46
CA GLU A 191 4.71 17.34 13.46
C GLU A 191 5.11 18.82 13.51
N ASP A 192 4.19 19.71 13.90
CA ASP A 192 4.46 21.15 14.08
C ASP A 192 5.33 21.47 15.30
N GLY A 193 5.65 20.47 16.14
CA GLY A 193 6.40 20.63 17.38
C GLY A 193 5.55 21.04 18.58
N SER A 194 4.23 21.24 18.43
CA SER A 194 3.34 21.45 19.57
C SER A 194 3.12 20.16 20.36
N VAL A 195 2.93 20.27 21.67
CA VAL A 195 2.73 19.12 22.58
C VAL A 195 1.46 18.35 22.20
N ALA A 196 1.53 17.01 22.27
CA ALA A 196 0.43 16.08 22.07
C ALA A 196 0.02 15.37 23.37
N ASN A 197 -1.28 15.15 23.57
CA ASN A 197 -1.77 14.45 24.76
C ASN A 197 -2.26 13.02 24.44
N LEU A 198 -1.36 12.08 24.71
CA LEU A 198 -1.50 10.65 24.37
C LEU A 198 -2.41 9.86 25.32
N THR A 199 -2.92 10.48 26.40
CA THR A 199 -3.72 9.82 27.46
C THR A 199 -5.18 9.52 27.07
N GLY A 200 -5.58 9.86 25.84
CA GLY A 200 -6.97 9.74 25.35
C GLY A 200 -7.75 11.05 25.28
N THR A 201 -7.23 12.15 25.84
CA THR A 201 -7.91 13.46 25.84
C THR A 201 -7.87 14.18 24.49
N GLU A 202 -6.95 13.80 23.60
CA GLU A 202 -6.91 14.26 22.20
C GLU A 202 -7.27 13.14 21.19
N GLY A 203 -7.77 11.99 21.66
CA GLY A 203 -8.15 10.83 20.82
C GLY A 203 -7.34 9.57 21.10
N ASP A 204 -7.53 8.55 20.26
CA ASP A 204 -6.75 7.30 20.30
C ASP A 204 -5.39 7.49 19.61
N VAL A 205 -4.31 6.94 20.15
CA VAL A 205 -2.99 6.93 19.50
C VAL A 205 -2.87 5.66 18.65
N MET A 206 -2.69 5.81 17.34
CA MET A 206 -2.65 4.70 16.40
C MET A 206 -1.51 4.87 15.39
N VAL A 207 -1.01 3.77 14.85
CA VAL A 207 -0.09 3.74 13.71
C VAL A 207 -0.92 3.59 12.43
N TYR A 208 -0.71 4.50 11.47
CA TYR A 208 -1.25 4.37 10.13
C TYR A 208 -0.52 3.25 9.38
N LEU A 209 -1.28 2.28 8.86
CA LEU A 209 -0.81 1.25 7.95
C LEU A 209 -1.26 1.65 6.53
N PRO A 210 -0.34 2.02 5.62
CA PRO A 210 -0.69 2.51 4.30
C PRO A 210 -1.18 1.38 3.39
N GLN A 211 -2.01 1.72 2.40
CA GLN A 211 -2.29 0.84 1.27
C GLN A 211 -0.99 0.55 0.52
N PHE A 212 -0.75 -0.72 0.19
CA PHE A 212 0.25 -1.12 -0.78
C PHE A 212 -0.18 -2.36 -1.56
N TYR A 213 0.52 -2.64 -2.65
CA TYR A 213 0.28 -3.76 -3.53
C TYR A 213 1.46 -4.72 -3.48
N TYR A 214 1.21 -6.02 -3.55
CA TYR A 214 2.23 -7.04 -3.45
C TYR A 214 2.02 -8.21 -4.41
N LYS A 215 3.10 -8.92 -4.73
CA LYS A 215 3.04 -10.16 -5.51
C LYS A 215 4.06 -11.18 -5.00
N LEU A 216 3.57 -12.33 -4.56
CA LEU A 216 4.38 -13.53 -4.31
C LEU A 216 4.57 -14.35 -5.60
N TYR A 217 5.73 -14.99 -5.75
CA TYR A 217 6.04 -15.90 -6.86
C TYR A 217 7.20 -16.84 -6.49
N ASN A 218 7.33 -17.95 -7.21
CA ASN A 218 8.49 -18.83 -7.08
C ASN A 218 9.66 -18.28 -7.91
N VAL A 219 10.83 -18.16 -7.29
CA VAL A 219 12.11 -17.87 -7.98
C VAL A 219 12.79 -19.20 -8.33
N SER A 220 12.76 -20.16 -7.40
CA SER A 220 13.21 -21.55 -7.59
C SER A 220 12.38 -22.49 -6.72
N SER A 221 12.81 -23.76 -6.58
CA SER A 221 12.25 -24.67 -5.57
C SER A 221 12.59 -24.25 -4.13
N THR A 222 13.74 -23.61 -3.92
CA THR A 222 14.21 -23.15 -2.60
C THR A 222 13.93 -21.67 -2.33
N GLN A 223 13.58 -20.87 -3.33
CA GLN A 223 13.48 -19.41 -3.20
C GLN A 223 12.09 -18.86 -3.54
N ARG A 224 11.52 -18.08 -2.63
CA ARG A 224 10.24 -17.37 -2.80
C ARG A 224 10.52 -15.87 -2.98
N GLY A 225 10.04 -15.30 -4.08
CA GLY A 225 10.12 -13.87 -4.35
C GLY A 225 8.86 -13.14 -3.88
N LEU A 226 9.04 -11.91 -3.39
CA LEU A 226 7.98 -10.99 -2.99
C LEU A 226 8.28 -9.59 -3.54
N ARG A 227 7.37 -9.06 -4.36
CA ARG A 227 7.39 -7.67 -4.82
C ARG A 227 6.45 -6.81 -4.00
N PHE A 228 6.85 -5.57 -3.73
CA PHE A 228 6.04 -4.51 -3.13
C PHE A 228 5.94 -3.32 -4.09
N SER A 229 4.78 -2.66 -4.16
CA SER A 229 4.63 -1.38 -4.85
C SER A 229 3.54 -0.51 -4.21
N GLU A 230 3.61 0.80 -4.44
CA GLU A 230 2.58 1.76 -4.04
C GLU A 230 1.34 1.74 -4.96
N TYR A 231 1.43 1.14 -6.15
CA TYR A 231 0.39 1.15 -7.18
C TYR A 231 0.11 -0.26 -7.72
N GLN A 232 -1.13 -0.49 -8.18
CA GLN A 232 -1.50 -1.74 -8.85
C GLN A 232 -0.82 -1.80 -10.22
N ILE A 233 0.12 -2.74 -10.40
CA ILE A 233 0.87 -2.91 -11.66
C ILE A 233 0.08 -3.74 -12.67
N ASP A 234 -0.48 -4.86 -12.22
CA ASP A 234 -1.29 -5.77 -13.03
C ASP A 234 -2.22 -6.61 -12.12
N ALA A 235 -3.14 -7.38 -12.70
CA ALA A 235 -4.16 -8.14 -11.96
C ALA A 235 -3.61 -9.29 -11.08
N THR A 236 -2.32 -9.62 -11.17
CA THR A 236 -1.67 -10.63 -10.32
C THR A 236 -1.05 -10.04 -9.05
N TYR A 237 -1.04 -8.71 -8.92
CA TYR A 237 -0.75 -8.06 -7.64
C TYR A 237 -2.01 -8.04 -6.77
N LYS A 238 -1.84 -8.46 -5.52
CA LYS A 238 -2.85 -8.35 -4.45
C LYS A 238 -2.70 -7.00 -3.74
N LYS A 239 -3.76 -6.54 -3.09
CA LYS A 239 -3.77 -5.31 -2.27
C LYS A 239 -3.69 -5.67 -0.78
N ILE A 240 -2.92 -4.89 -0.01
CA ILE A 240 -3.17 -4.64 1.41
C ILE A 240 -3.94 -3.33 1.49
N THR A 241 -5.08 -3.33 2.17
CA THR A 241 -5.91 -2.14 2.35
C THR A 241 -5.28 -1.25 3.42
N GLU A 242 -5.51 0.06 3.37
CA GLU A 242 -5.06 0.97 4.44
C GLU A 242 -5.89 0.81 5.72
N GLY A 243 -5.37 1.31 6.83
CA GLY A 243 -6.03 1.22 8.12
C GLY A 243 -5.22 1.86 9.23
N LEU A 244 -5.79 1.84 10.44
CA LEU A 244 -5.10 2.26 11.65
C LEU A 244 -5.01 1.08 12.60
N VAL A 245 -3.83 0.81 13.13
CA VAL A 245 -3.60 -0.18 14.19
C VAL A 245 -3.24 0.55 15.48
N GLY A 246 -3.81 0.17 16.62
CA GLY A 246 -3.52 0.80 17.91
C GLY A 246 -2.01 0.81 18.17
N ALA A 247 -1.45 1.96 18.52
CA ALA A 247 -0.02 2.09 18.79
C ALA A 247 0.39 1.25 20.01
N TYR A 248 -0.55 1.06 20.95
CA TYR A 248 -0.36 0.29 22.18
C TYR A 248 -1.31 -0.92 22.24
N LYS A 249 -1.13 -1.77 23.27
CA LYS A 249 -2.10 -2.81 23.64
C LYS A 249 -3.44 -2.18 24.04
N ALA A 250 -4.53 -2.94 23.86
CA ALA A 250 -5.90 -2.48 24.10
C ALA A 250 -6.16 -2.04 25.54
N TYR A 251 -6.85 -0.91 25.70
CA TYR A 251 -7.45 -0.49 26.95
C TYR A 251 -8.98 -0.48 26.81
N ASN A 252 -9.67 -1.32 27.58
CA ASN A 252 -11.13 -1.38 27.63
C ASN A 252 -11.65 -0.54 28.79
N VAL A 253 -12.57 0.38 28.51
CA VAL A 253 -13.35 1.07 29.55
C VAL A 253 -14.79 1.27 29.05
N SER A 254 -15.77 1.00 29.93
CA SER A 254 -17.20 1.07 29.60
C SER A 254 -17.60 0.29 28.33
N SER A 255 -17.07 -0.93 28.20
CA SER A 255 -17.31 -1.84 27.07
C SER A 255 -16.91 -1.25 25.71
N LYS A 256 -15.84 -0.46 25.68
CA LYS A 256 -15.25 0.15 24.48
C LYS A 256 -13.73 0.02 24.50
N VAL A 257 -13.14 -0.40 23.38
CA VAL A 257 -11.68 -0.51 23.23
C VAL A 257 -11.06 0.80 22.75
N TYR A 258 -9.94 1.17 23.37
CA TYR A 258 -9.14 2.36 23.08
C TYR A 258 -7.66 1.99 22.95
N SER A 259 -6.86 2.91 22.39
CA SER A 259 -5.40 2.86 22.35
C SER A 259 -4.86 4.17 22.92
N ARG A 260 -4.33 4.13 24.16
CA ARG A 260 -3.91 5.31 24.94
C ARG A 260 -2.58 5.05 25.64
N SER A 261 -1.81 6.10 25.89
CA SER A 261 -0.63 6.10 26.75
C SER A 261 -1.01 6.17 28.23
N GLY A 262 -0.14 5.70 29.12
CA GLY A 262 -0.30 5.81 30.58
C GLY A 262 -1.32 4.87 31.21
N VAL A 263 -1.82 3.86 30.50
CA VAL A 263 -2.83 2.92 31.02
C VAL A 263 -2.31 1.49 31.07
N THR A 264 -2.73 0.71 32.08
CA THR A 264 -2.46 -0.73 32.08
C THR A 264 -3.37 -1.40 31.03
N PRO A 265 -2.83 -2.26 30.14
CA PRO A 265 -3.64 -2.95 29.14
C PRO A 265 -4.69 -3.85 29.76
N THR A 266 -5.80 -4.03 29.05
CA THR A 266 -6.82 -5.02 29.41
C THR A 266 -6.40 -6.40 28.91
N ALA A 267 -6.49 -7.39 29.79
CA ALA A 267 -6.46 -8.81 29.49
C ALA A 267 -7.70 -9.49 30.12
N SER A 268 -7.76 -10.82 30.13
CA SER A 268 -8.91 -11.59 30.68
C SER A 268 -10.25 -11.27 30.01
N VAL A 269 -10.22 -10.89 28.73
CA VAL A 269 -11.41 -10.61 27.91
C VAL A 269 -11.29 -11.43 26.62
N SER A 270 -12.40 -12.04 26.22
CA SER A 270 -12.43 -12.98 25.10
C SER A 270 -12.40 -12.30 23.75
N GLN A 271 -11.96 -13.03 22.71
CA GLN A 271 -11.86 -12.50 21.34
C GLN A 271 -13.21 -11.96 20.83
N ALA A 272 -14.31 -12.63 21.14
CA ALA A 272 -15.67 -12.18 20.81
C ALA A 272 -16.01 -10.85 21.52
N ASN A 273 -15.73 -10.75 22.82
CA ASN A 273 -16.02 -9.55 23.60
C ASN A 273 -15.12 -8.37 23.20
N PHE A 274 -13.82 -8.59 22.98
CA PHE A 274 -12.90 -7.56 22.48
C PHE A 274 -13.35 -7.01 21.12
N SER A 275 -13.75 -7.89 20.19
CA SER A 275 -14.28 -7.49 18.88
C SER A 275 -15.55 -6.64 19.04
N ALA A 276 -16.50 -7.09 19.88
CA ALA A 276 -17.73 -6.35 20.16
C ALA A 276 -17.47 -4.98 20.83
N TYR A 277 -16.53 -4.90 21.78
CA TYR A 277 -16.15 -3.64 22.44
C TYR A 277 -15.40 -2.68 21.50
N ALA A 278 -14.64 -3.19 20.53
CA ALA A 278 -14.06 -2.34 19.49
C ALA A 278 -15.16 -1.82 18.54
N GLN A 279 -16.05 -2.71 18.07
CA GLN A 279 -17.18 -2.36 17.20
C GLN A 279 -18.17 -1.39 17.89
N ALA A 280 -18.25 -1.38 19.23
CA ALA A 280 -19.00 -0.40 20.01
C ALA A 280 -18.43 1.04 19.96
N ARG A 281 -17.22 1.25 19.42
CA ARG A 281 -16.74 2.59 19.01
C ARG A 281 -17.51 3.10 17.79
N GLY A 282 -18.02 2.21 16.93
CA GLY A 282 -18.83 2.49 15.74
C GLY A 282 -18.34 1.74 14.50
N SER A 283 -19.02 1.94 13.37
CA SER A 283 -18.62 1.34 12.08
C SER A 283 -17.15 1.62 11.76
N GLY A 284 -16.47 0.62 11.21
CA GLY A 284 -15.07 0.62 10.85
C GLY A 284 -14.10 0.21 11.97
N TYR A 285 -14.50 0.30 13.25
CA TYR A 285 -13.66 -0.17 14.36
C TYR A 285 -13.79 -1.69 14.58
N ASP A 286 -12.67 -2.34 14.85
CA ASP A 286 -12.56 -3.74 15.26
C ASP A 286 -11.28 -3.91 16.12
N ILE A 287 -10.96 -5.14 16.54
CA ILE A 287 -9.57 -5.44 16.95
C ILE A 287 -8.69 -5.76 15.73
N ILE A 288 -7.36 -5.70 15.88
CA ILE A 288 -6.40 -5.97 14.80
C ILE A 288 -6.81 -7.16 13.94
N ASP A 289 -6.97 -6.91 12.63
CA ASP A 289 -7.39 -7.92 11.67
C ASP A 289 -6.20 -8.75 11.14
N TYR A 290 -6.54 -9.91 10.58
CA TYR A 290 -5.56 -10.84 10.04
C TYR A 290 -4.71 -10.26 8.89
N GLU A 291 -5.27 -9.35 8.07
CA GLU A 291 -4.53 -8.69 6.99
C GLU A 291 -3.49 -7.69 7.56
N MET A 292 -3.85 -6.92 8.60
CA MET A 292 -2.90 -6.06 9.34
C MET A 292 -1.79 -6.87 9.99
N HIS A 293 -2.10 -8.04 10.59
CA HIS A 293 -1.08 -8.91 11.19
C HIS A 293 -0.07 -9.39 10.15
N CYS A 294 -0.55 -9.87 8.99
CA CYS A 294 0.31 -10.29 7.88
C CYS A 294 1.13 -9.13 7.31
N ALA A 295 0.51 -7.96 7.14
CA ALA A 295 1.19 -6.76 6.67
C ALA A 295 2.34 -6.33 7.60
N ILE A 296 2.13 -6.33 8.92
CA ILE A 296 3.17 -6.01 9.92
C ILE A 296 4.35 -6.98 9.81
N ALA A 297 4.10 -8.28 9.71
CA ALA A 297 5.15 -9.29 9.59
C ALA A 297 6.00 -9.11 8.31
N PHE A 298 5.34 -8.95 7.16
CA PHE A 298 6.05 -8.80 5.89
C PHE A 298 6.70 -7.43 5.70
N LEU A 299 6.17 -6.36 6.30
CA LEU A 299 6.87 -5.07 6.39
C LEU A 299 8.12 -5.16 7.27
N PHE A 300 8.09 -5.94 8.36
CA PHE A 300 9.29 -6.22 9.16
C PHE A 300 10.34 -6.98 8.34
N TYR A 301 9.96 -8.07 7.66
CA TYR A 301 10.86 -8.85 6.79
C TYR A 301 11.49 -7.99 5.68
N ALA A 302 10.69 -7.13 5.05
CA ALA A 302 11.14 -6.22 4.00
C ALA A 302 12.06 -5.08 4.52
N LYS A 303 11.93 -4.68 5.79
CA LYS A 303 12.75 -3.64 6.42
C LYS A 303 14.14 -4.14 6.85
N TYR A 304 14.28 -5.41 7.22
CA TYR A 304 15.52 -5.90 7.84
C TYR A 304 16.21 -7.06 7.11
N GLY A 305 15.57 -7.71 6.14
CA GLY A 305 16.15 -8.88 5.47
C GLY A 305 16.26 -10.13 6.37
N ASN A 306 15.59 -10.09 7.53
CA ASN A 306 15.65 -11.07 8.59
C ASN A 306 14.22 -11.44 9.00
N ARG A 307 13.96 -12.72 9.30
CA ARG A 307 12.65 -13.20 9.79
C ARG A 307 12.50 -13.05 11.31
N SER A 308 13.60 -13.17 12.06
CA SER A 308 13.58 -13.06 13.52
C SER A 308 13.54 -11.60 13.94
N SER A 309 12.39 -11.13 14.43
CA SER A 309 12.29 -9.76 14.96
C SER A 309 12.87 -9.62 16.36
N GLN A 310 13.06 -10.71 17.12
CA GLN A 310 13.79 -10.64 18.38
C GLN A 310 15.29 -10.46 18.16
N ALA A 311 15.87 -11.03 17.09
CA ALA A 311 17.26 -10.82 16.68
C ALA A 311 17.54 -9.42 16.07
N VAL A 312 16.53 -8.53 16.03
CA VAL A 312 16.65 -7.16 15.53
C VAL A 312 16.16 -6.15 16.58
N LEU A 313 14.92 -6.30 17.03
CA LEU A 313 14.24 -5.38 17.95
C LEU A 313 14.53 -5.69 19.42
N GLY A 314 14.98 -6.93 19.71
CA GLY A 314 15.13 -7.50 21.05
C GLY A 314 13.90 -8.26 21.56
N THR A 315 14.02 -8.91 22.72
CA THR A 315 12.93 -9.64 23.39
C THR A 315 11.91 -8.72 24.06
N GLY A 316 12.31 -7.47 24.36
CA GLY A 316 11.68 -6.66 25.39
C GLY A 316 11.88 -7.24 26.80
N GLY A 317 11.23 -6.63 27.79
CA GLY A 317 11.25 -7.04 29.20
C GLY A 317 9.98 -6.64 29.97
N MET A 318 8.84 -6.46 29.28
CA MET A 318 7.54 -6.29 29.94
C MET A 318 6.98 -7.64 30.40
N SER A 319 6.25 -7.66 31.52
CA SER A 319 5.50 -8.83 32.01
C SER A 319 3.99 -8.60 31.96
N TYR A 320 3.20 -9.60 31.58
CA TYR A 320 1.74 -9.51 31.68
C TYR A 320 1.29 -9.26 33.13
N GLY A 321 0.10 -8.70 33.31
CA GLY A 321 -0.42 -8.28 34.61
C GLY A 321 0.30 -7.08 35.24
N SER A 322 1.28 -6.47 34.56
CA SER A 322 2.01 -5.31 35.07
C SER A 322 2.31 -4.27 33.97
N GLY A 323 2.74 -3.07 34.39
CA GLY A 323 3.12 -1.97 33.53
C GLY A 323 1.98 -1.07 33.03
N GLN A 324 2.37 -0.04 32.29
CA GLN A 324 1.50 0.93 31.61
C GLN A 324 2.02 1.14 30.18
N THR A 325 1.13 1.50 29.27
CA THR A 325 1.43 1.84 27.87
C THR A 325 2.16 3.18 27.76
N GLY A 326 2.82 3.42 26.62
CA GLY A 326 3.50 4.69 26.33
C GLY A 326 4.97 4.75 26.74
N THR A 327 5.54 3.63 27.21
CA THR A 327 6.98 3.51 27.52
C THR A 327 7.89 3.90 26.34
N THR A 328 7.38 3.76 25.11
CA THR A 328 8.07 4.07 23.85
C THR A 328 7.64 5.42 23.24
N ASP A 329 6.91 6.27 23.96
CA ASP A 329 6.45 7.57 23.44
C ASP A 329 7.63 8.47 23.05
N ALA A 330 8.71 8.44 23.84
CA ALA A 330 9.96 9.15 23.56
C ALA A 330 10.76 8.61 22.36
N LEU A 331 10.37 7.48 21.76
CA LEU A 331 10.98 6.94 20.53
C LEU A 331 10.24 7.35 19.25
N GLY A 332 8.99 7.80 19.36
CA GLY A 332 8.16 8.03 18.17
C GLY A 332 8.00 6.76 17.33
N ASN A 333 8.43 6.85 16.08
CA ASN A 333 8.40 5.74 15.11
C ASN A 333 9.75 5.00 15.00
N ILE A 334 10.76 5.38 15.79
CA ILE A 334 12.09 4.74 15.83
C ILE A 334 11.96 3.33 16.42
N ASP A 335 12.44 2.33 15.68
CA ASP A 335 12.44 0.94 16.12
C ASP A 335 13.44 0.69 17.25
N THR A 336 13.12 -0.22 18.17
CA THR A 336 14.12 -0.68 19.15
C THR A 336 15.21 -1.50 18.47
N GLN A 337 16.41 -1.55 19.08
CA GLN A 337 17.54 -2.34 18.61
C GLN A 337 18.03 -3.21 19.75
N ASN A 338 17.80 -4.52 19.65
CA ASN A 338 18.16 -5.53 20.67
C ASN A 338 17.73 -5.18 22.11
N ALA A 339 16.56 -4.56 22.29
CA ALA A 339 16.04 -4.19 23.61
C ALA A 339 15.68 -5.43 24.46
N THR A 340 16.28 -5.54 25.64
CA THR A 340 16.04 -6.61 26.63
C THR A 340 15.22 -6.16 27.84
N THR A 341 14.77 -4.90 27.84
CA THR A 341 13.97 -4.29 28.91
C THR A 341 12.87 -3.42 28.29
N GLY A 342 11.79 -3.18 29.04
CA GLY A 342 10.66 -2.37 28.56
C GLY A 342 9.92 -2.97 27.36
N ALA A 343 9.09 -2.17 26.69
CA ALA A 343 8.42 -2.57 25.46
C ALA A 343 9.32 -2.32 24.25
N VAL A 344 9.28 -3.25 23.30
CA VAL A 344 9.84 -3.06 21.95
C VAL A 344 9.01 -2.07 21.13
N ASN A 345 9.62 -1.45 20.11
CA ASN A 345 8.93 -0.58 19.16
C ASN A 345 9.27 -1.01 17.72
N PHE A 346 8.29 -1.03 16.83
CA PHE A 346 8.49 -1.26 15.39
C PHE A 346 7.61 -0.31 14.57
N CYS A 347 8.22 0.62 13.83
CA CYS A 347 7.53 1.70 13.11
C CYS A 347 6.48 2.45 13.97
N GLY A 348 6.71 2.59 15.27
CA GLY A 348 5.78 3.18 16.23
C GLY A 348 4.75 2.22 16.85
N ILE A 349 4.78 0.93 16.52
CA ILE A 349 3.98 -0.08 17.23
C ILE A 349 4.70 -0.48 18.51
N GLU A 350 4.21 0.00 19.66
CA GLU A 350 4.64 -0.46 20.98
C GLU A 350 4.20 -1.90 21.21
N ALA A 351 5.11 -2.70 21.79
CA ALA A 351 4.90 -4.11 22.09
C ALA A 351 4.27 -4.86 20.90
N VAL A 352 4.83 -4.63 19.70
CA VAL A 352 4.48 -5.35 18.46
C VAL A 352 4.53 -6.86 18.67
N HIS A 353 5.44 -7.29 19.53
CA HIS A 353 5.51 -8.59 20.20
C HIS A 353 5.68 -8.41 21.71
N GLY A 354 5.56 -9.53 22.43
CA GLY A 354 5.69 -9.56 23.88
C GLY A 354 4.60 -8.83 24.65
N TRP A 355 4.83 -8.79 25.97
CA TRP A 355 3.95 -8.26 27.02
C TRP A 355 2.64 -9.04 27.19
N TYR A 356 1.80 -9.08 26.15
CA TYR A 356 0.55 -9.83 26.10
C TYR A 356 0.38 -10.47 24.72
N TYR A 357 -0.26 -11.64 24.69
CA TYR A 357 -0.89 -12.17 23.48
C TYR A 357 -1.98 -11.21 23.00
N GLU A 358 -2.26 -11.20 21.70
CA GLU A 358 -3.25 -10.30 21.09
C GLU A 358 -4.24 -11.12 20.25
N TRP A 359 -5.50 -11.17 20.66
CA TRP A 359 -6.58 -11.70 19.81
C TRP A 359 -6.65 -10.97 18.47
N VAL A 360 -6.86 -11.72 17.40
CA VAL A 360 -6.94 -11.21 16.01
C VAL A 360 -8.37 -11.41 15.46
N SER A 361 -8.88 -10.41 14.73
CA SER A 361 -10.18 -10.47 14.05
C SER A 361 -10.06 -10.99 12.61
N LYS A 362 -11.21 -11.23 11.96
CA LYS A 362 -11.34 -11.69 10.55
C LYS A 362 -10.68 -13.05 10.23
N VAL A 363 -10.39 -13.87 11.24
CA VAL A 363 -9.92 -15.25 11.09
C VAL A 363 -10.64 -16.17 12.07
N ALA A 364 -11.06 -17.35 11.60
CA ALA A 364 -11.66 -18.42 12.40
C ALA A 364 -11.08 -19.77 11.98
N ILE A 365 -10.78 -20.65 12.93
CA ILE A 365 -9.97 -21.85 12.71
C ILE A 365 -10.74 -23.09 13.16
N ASN A 366 -10.85 -24.08 12.27
CA ASN A 366 -11.55 -25.34 12.54
C ASN A 366 -10.70 -26.51 12.06
N ASN A 367 -10.26 -27.37 12.97
CA ASN A 367 -9.39 -28.52 12.67
C ASN A 367 -8.20 -28.12 11.75
N ARG A 368 -7.45 -27.09 12.15
CA ARG A 368 -6.32 -26.50 11.40
C ARG A 368 -6.67 -25.87 10.04
N VAL A 369 -7.92 -25.82 9.63
CA VAL A 369 -8.36 -25.04 8.46
C VAL A 369 -8.72 -23.63 8.91
N TRP A 370 -7.95 -22.64 8.44
CA TRP A 370 -8.11 -21.23 8.74
C TRP A 370 -9.02 -20.61 7.69
N THR A 371 -10.22 -20.20 8.08
CA THR A 371 -11.13 -19.38 7.28
C THR A 371 -10.81 -17.92 7.53
N ILE A 372 -10.38 -17.22 6.47
CA ILE A 372 -9.94 -15.82 6.52
C ILE A 372 -10.94 -14.96 5.75
N THR A 373 -11.42 -13.87 6.36
CA THR A 373 -12.20 -12.83 5.69
C THR A 373 -11.27 -11.73 5.17
N ASN A 374 -11.31 -11.47 3.87
CA ASN A 374 -10.58 -10.39 3.20
C ASN A 374 -11.16 -9.01 3.54
N SER A 375 -10.40 -7.96 3.25
CA SER A 375 -10.87 -6.56 3.36
C SER A 375 -11.99 -6.19 2.35
N ASP A 376 -12.24 -7.02 1.33
CA ASP A 376 -13.41 -6.92 0.43
C ASP A 376 -14.63 -7.75 0.90
N GLY A 377 -14.54 -8.42 2.05
CA GLY A 377 -15.59 -9.27 2.61
C GLY A 377 -15.64 -10.71 2.06
N THR A 378 -14.85 -11.05 1.04
CA THR A 378 -14.74 -12.43 0.54
C THR A 378 -14.03 -13.34 1.54
N THR A 379 -14.30 -14.64 1.51
CA THR A 379 -13.65 -15.63 2.39
C THR A 379 -12.77 -16.61 1.61
N ARG A 380 -11.61 -16.96 2.16
CA ARG A 380 -10.77 -18.08 1.69
C ARG A 380 -10.46 -19.04 2.83
N THR A 381 -10.07 -20.27 2.50
CA THR A 381 -9.56 -21.26 3.46
C THR A 381 -8.11 -21.60 3.17
N VAL A 382 -7.31 -21.77 4.22
CA VAL A 382 -5.92 -22.24 4.16
C VAL A 382 -5.73 -23.31 5.22
N THR A 383 -5.13 -24.45 4.84
CA THR A 383 -4.83 -25.54 5.79
C THR A 383 -3.45 -25.33 6.40
N ALA A 384 -3.40 -25.32 7.73
CA ALA A 384 -2.17 -25.17 8.50
C ALA A 384 -1.53 -26.53 8.85
N GLY A 385 -0.30 -26.48 9.36
CA GLY A 385 0.47 -27.64 9.79
C GLY A 385 -0.17 -28.40 10.96
N THR A 386 0.20 -29.67 11.10
CA THR A 386 -0.42 -30.62 12.06
C THR A 386 0.29 -30.73 13.40
N SER A 387 1.38 -29.99 13.61
CA SER A 387 2.29 -30.14 14.75
C SER A 387 2.59 -28.77 15.37
N ASP A 388 2.60 -28.71 16.70
CA ASP A 388 3.13 -27.56 17.44
C ASP A 388 4.66 -27.46 17.27
N GLY A 389 5.20 -26.26 17.40
CA GLY A 389 6.65 -26.05 17.39
C GLY A 389 7.11 -24.74 16.74
N TRP A 390 8.43 -24.54 16.75
CA TRP A 390 9.09 -23.44 16.05
C TRP A 390 8.90 -23.57 14.53
N ILE A 391 8.37 -22.51 13.91
CA ILE A 391 7.92 -22.46 12.52
C ILE A 391 9.10 -22.54 11.56
N THR A 392 9.05 -23.50 10.63
CA THR A 392 10.05 -23.65 9.56
C THR A 392 9.55 -23.18 8.20
N ASP A 393 8.24 -23.30 7.92
CA ASP A 393 7.63 -22.79 6.69
C ASP A 393 6.19 -22.28 6.91
N ILE A 394 5.76 -21.29 6.11
CA ILE A 394 4.43 -20.66 6.15
C ILE A 394 3.73 -20.68 4.79
N ALA A 395 2.40 -20.58 4.75
CA ALA A 395 1.60 -20.66 3.53
C ALA A 395 2.03 -19.68 2.41
N ALA A 396 2.43 -18.45 2.78
CA ALA A 396 2.98 -17.44 1.85
C ALA A 396 4.32 -17.84 1.19
N MET A 397 5.13 -18.65 1.87
CA MET A 397 6.39 -19.21 1.37
C MET A 397 6.16 -20.49 0.53
N GLY A 398 5.02 -21.15 0.72
CA GLY A 398 4.52 -22.23 -0.12
C GLY A 398 3.74 -21.71 -1.34
N GLY A 399 2.52 -22.23 -1.52
CA GLY A 399 1.69 -21.96 -2.70
C GLY A 399 0.83 -20.70 -2.65
N SER A 400 0.62 -20.06 -1.48
CA SER A 400 -0.38 -18.99 -1.37
C SER A 400 0.04 -17.73 -2.13
N GLU A 401 -0.90 -17.14 -2.89
CA GLU A 401 -0.73 -15.82 -3.50
C GLU A 401 -0.84 -14.67 -2.48
N TYR A 402 -1.30 -14.96 -1.26
CA TYR A 402 -1.49 -13.98 -0.18
C TYR A 402 -0.33 -14.04 0.82
N LEU A 403 -0.14 -12.96 1.59
CA LEU A 403 0.84 -12.87 2.68
C LEU A 403 0.47 -13.73 3.92
N ASP A 404 -0.16 -14.89 3.72
CA ASP A 404 -0.67 -15.77 4.76
C ASP A 404 0.45 -16.23 5.72
N VAL A 405 0.50 -15.58 6.87
CA VAL A 405 1.24 -15.97 8.07
C VAL A 405 0.47 -17.12 8.73
N ILE A 406 0.55 -18.29 8.10
CA ILE A 406 -0.06 -19.54 8.56
C ILE A 406 1.03 -20.60 8.55
N PRO A 407 1.44 -21.11 9.72
CA PRO A 407 2.43 -22.19 9.81
C PRO A 407 1.96 -23.43 9.05
N ILE A 408 2.81 -23.94 8.16
CA ILE A 408 2.57 -25.21 7.44
C ILE A 408 3.60 -26.29 7.82
N ALA A 409 4.76 -25.88 8.37
CA ALA A 409 5.77 -26.78 8.92
C ALA A 409 6.41 -26.19 10.18
N ALA A 410 6.83 -27.08 11.09
CA ALA A 410 7.51 -26.76 12.34
C ALA A 410 8.69 -27.73 12.57
N GLY A 411 9.62 -27.34 13.45
CA GLY A 411 10.86 -28.08 13.77
C GLY A 411 12.13 -27.23 13.87
N GLY A 412 12.01 -25.89 13.95
CA GLY A 412 13.14 -24.97 14.13
C GLY A 412 13.49 -24.71 15.60
N SER A 413 13.91 -23.48 15.88
CA SER A 413 14.21 -22.93 17.21
C SER A 413 13.91 -21.43 17.28
N ASP A 414 14.04 -20.85 18.48
CA ASP A 414 14.07 -19.41 18.76
C ASP A 414 15.12 -18.63 17.94
N ILE A 415 16.12 -19.30 17.36
CA ILE A 415 17.18 -18.69 16.55
C ILE A 415 17.22 -19.20 15.09
N THR A 416 16.21 -19.94 14.62
CA THR A 416 16.18 -20.47 13.24
C THR A 416 14.85 -20.31 12.50
N TYR A 417 14.96 -20.28 11.17
CA TYR A 417 13.89 -20.09 10.19
C TYR A 417 13.10 -18.81 10.41
N PHE A 418 12.03 -18.85 11.20
CA PHE A 418 11.23 -17.67 11.56
C PHE A 418 11.52 -17.13 12.96
N SER A 419 12.10 -17.93 13.88
CA SER A 419 12.17 -17.61 15.32
C SER A 419 10.79 -17.39 15.99
N ASP A 420 9.74 -17.93 15.40
CA ASP A 420 8.35 -17.83 15.87
C ASP A 420 7.81 -19.24 16.12
N TYR A 421 6.96 -19.42 17.14
CA TYR A 421 6.34 -20.69 17.52
C TYR A 421 4.86 -20.77 17.08
N TYR A 422 4.38 -21.99 16.84
CA TYR A 422 3.01 -22.31 16.48
C TYR A 422 2.40 -23.28 17.49
N TYR A 423 1.24 -22.93 18.02
CA TYR A 423 0.37 -23.81 18.81
C TYR A 423 -0.93 -24.04 18.06
N GLN A 424 -1.38 -25.29 17.93
CA GLN A 424 -2.61 -25.65 17.21
C GLN A 424 -3.51 -26.62 17.97
N SER A 425 -4.75 -26.73 17.48
CA SER A 425 -5.72 -27.71 17.93
C SER A 425 -6.49 -28.29 16.75
N THR A 426 -6.89 -29.55 16.87
CA THR A 426 -7.89 -30.19 15.99
C THR A 426 -9.32 -29.71 16.28
N GLY A 427 -9.52 -28.93 17.35
CA GLY A 427 -10.81 -28.41 17.76
C GLY A 427 -11.47 -27.49 16.73
N THR A 428 -12.78 -27.31 16.89
CA THR A 428 -13.59 -26.32 16.16
C THR A 428 -13.73 -25.02 16.95
N GLY A 429 -14.12 -23.95 16.26
CA GLY A 429 -14.32 -22.62 16.86
C GLY A 429 -13.05 -21.95 17.39
N ARG A 430 -11.86 -22.44 17.00
CA ARG A 430 -10.58 -21.88 17.42
C ARG A 430 -10.38 -20.49 16.79
N VAL A 431 -9.63 -19.62 17.45
CA VAL A 431 -9.27 -18.28 16.96
C VAL A 431 -7.77 -18.06 17.06
N LEU A 432 -7.27 -17.01 16.41
CA LEU A 432 -5.86 -16.64 16.46
C LEU A 432 -5.60 -15.63 17.59
N ALA A 433 -4.56 -15.90 18.38
CA ALA A 433 -3.78 -14.86 19.04
C ALA A 433 -2.36 -14.78 18.45
N ARG A 434 -1.90 -13.54 18.20
CA ARG A 434 -0.51 -13.19 17.81
C ARG A 434 0.26 -12.66 19.04
N SER A 435 1.51 -12.22 18.85
CA SER A 435 2.37 -11.72 19.94
C SER A 435 2.64 -12.80 21.00
N CYS A 436 3.35 -12.50 22.09
CA CYS A 436 3.56 -13.46 23.19
C CYS A 436 3.32 -12.82 24.56
N GLY A 437 3.00 -13.66 25.56
CA GLY A 437 2.91 -13.23 26.96
C GLY A 437 4.29 -12.91 27.53
N SER A 438 4.41 -11.78 28.22
CA SER A 438 5.66 -11.27 28.81
C SER A 438 6.82 -11.18 27.79
N SER A 439 8.08 -11.27 28.21
CA SER A 439 9.28 -11.28 27.34
C SER A 439 9.73 -12.70 26.97
N SER A 440 8.82 -13.52 26.44
CA SER A 440 9.13 -14.90 26.03
C SER A 440 9.92 -14.95 24.71
N THR A 441 10.77 -15.96 24.54
CA THR A 441 11.43 -16.25 23.25
C THR A 441 10.49 -16.86 22.21
N TYR A 442 9.27 -17.26 22.58
CA TYR A 442 8.37 -18.04 21.70
C TYR A 442 7.94 -17.36 20.41
N GLY A 443 8.10 -16.04 20.25
CA GLY A 443 7.86 -15.43 18.94
C GLY A 443 7.40 -13.98 19.00
N VAL A 444 7.15 -13.48 17.80
CA VAL A 444 7.43 -12.10 17.43
C VAL A 444 6.41 -11.55 16.44
N VAL A 445 6.48 -11.94 15.17
CA VAL A 445 5.59 -11.44 14.11
C VAL A 445 4.95 -12.53 13.25
N ALA A 446 5.48 -13.75 13.24
CA ALA A 446 4.80 -14.93 12.69
C ALA A 446 4.21 -15.88 13.74
N TYR A 447 4.35 -15.56 15.04
CA TYR A 447 3.80 -16.36 16.13
C TYR A 447 2.28 -16.53 15.99
N ALA A 448 1.83 -17.77 16.11
CA ALA A 448 0.44 -18.15 15.96
C ALA A 448 -0.02 -19.09 17.08
N TYR A 449 -0.84 -18.56 18.00
CA TYR A 449 -1.57 -19.36 18.97
C TYR A 449 -2.99 -19.61 18.46
N ALA A 450 -3.24 -20.82 17.97
CA ALA A 450 -4.49 -21.29 17.38
C ALA A 450 -5.13 -22.42 18.21
N TYR A 451 -4.97 -22.37 19.53
CA TYR A 451 -5.40 -23.41 20.48
C TYR A 451 -6.74 -23.09 21.17
N SER A 452 -6.92 -21.84 21.60
CA SER A 452 -8.16 -21.37 22.24
C SER A 452 -9.26 -21.00 21.25
N ASP A 453 -10.50 -20.94 21.75
CA ASP A 453 -11.67 -20.43 21.02
C ASP A 453 -12.03 -19.00 21.41
N SER A 454 -13.01 -18.43 20.70
CA SER A 454 -13.44 -17.04 20.87
C SER A 454 -14.05 -16.70 22.24
N SER A 455 -14.23 -17.69 23.12
CA SER A 455 -14.77 -17.51 24.48
C SER A 455 -13.72 -17.47 25.59
N ASP A 456 -12.48 -17.90 25.30
CA ASP A 456 -11.38 -17.97 26.28
C ASP A 456 -10.98 -16.58 26.83
N THR A 457 -10.53 -16.54 28.09
CA THR A 457 -10.22 -15.30 28.85
C THR A 457 -8.90 -15.40 29.61
N GLY A 458 -7.82 -15.84 28.96
CA GLY A 458 -6.48 -15.88 29.56
C GLY A 458 -6.01 -14.53 30.11
N THR A 459 -5.34 -14.56 31.27
CA THR A 459 -4.83 -13.36 31.98
C THR A 459 -3.63 -12.70 31.29
N ASP A 460 -3.00 -13.41 30.37
CA ASP A 460 -1.91 -13.00 29.49
C ASP A 460 -2.38 -12.67 28.07
N ILE A 461 -3.69 -12.76 27.79
CA ILE A 461 -4.29 -12.46 26.48
C ILE A 461 -5.11 -11.16 26.53
N GLY A 462 -4.66 -10.18 25.75
CA GLY A 462 -5.37 -8.95 25.43
C GLY A 462 -5.65 -8.84 23.94
N SER A 463 -5.62 -7.61 23.40
CA SER A 463 -5.60 -7.34 21.97
C SER A 463 -5.05 -5.92 21.72
N ARG A 464 -5.39 -5.29 20.60
CA ARG A 464 -5.22 -3.85 20.31
C ARG A 464 -6.34 -3.36 19.41
N LEU A 465 -6.69 -2.08 19.53
CA LEU A 465 -7.69 -1.43 18.66
C LEU A 465 -7.24 -1.48 17.18
N ALA A 466 -8.18 -1.53 16.25
CA ALA A 466 -7.95 -1.28 14.84
C ALA A 466 -9.11 -0.54 14.19
N PHE A 467 -8.87 0.06 13.03
CA PHE A 467 -9.88 0.74 12.24
C PHE A 467 -9.67 0.55 10.72
N ARG A 468 -10.78 0.30 10.02
CA ARG A 468 -10.92 0.19 8.56
C ARG A 468 -12.12 1.03 8.13
N GLY A 469 -11.89 2.13 7.41
CA GLY A 469 -12.94 3.07 7.01
C GLY A 469 -12.33 4.30 6.34
N GLU A 470 -13.07 5.41 6.28
CA GLU A 470 -12.54 6.66 5.75
C GLU A 470 -11.54 7.27 6.75
N ILE A 471 -10.31 7.49 6.30
CA ILE A 471 -9.23 8.10 7.10
C ILE A 471 -8.89 9.44 6.43
N SER A 472 -9.18 10.53 7.13
CA SER A 472 -8.87 11.90 6.70
C SER A 472 -7.71 12.47 7.51
N GLU A 473 -6.83 13.27 6.90
CA GLU A 473 -5.81 14.04 7.62
C GLU A 473 -6.34 15.44 7.90
N ALA A 474 -6.12 15.96 9.12
CA ALA A 474 -6.54 17.32 9.48
C ALA A 474 -5.67 18.38 8.79
N GLU A 475 -6.30 19.46 8.29
CA GLU A 475 -5.62 20.60 7.63
C GLU A 475 -4.54 21.27 8.51
N SER A 476 -4.65 21.13 9.83
CA SER A 476 -3.62 21.54 10.79
C SER A 476 -3.83 20.86 12.14
N VAL A 477 -2.79 20.88 12.98
CA VAL A 477 -2.88 20.43 14.39
C VAL A 477 -3.90 21.26 15.18
N ALA A 478 -4.04 22.55 14.88
CA ALA A 478 -5.06 23.41 15.49
C ALA A 478 -6.49 22.95 15.13
N ALA A 479 -6.74 22.64 13.85
CA ALA A 479 -8.00 22.08 13.39
C ALA A 479 -8.28 20.70 14.03
N PHE A 480 -7.26 19.82 14.11
CA PHE A 480 -7.38 18.54 14.80
C PHE A 480 -7.73 18.70 16.28
N LYS A 481 -7.05 19.61 17.00
CA LYS A 481 -7.33 19.88 18.42
C LYS A 481 -8.75 20.40 18.65
N ALA A 482 -9.30 21.20 17.73
CA ALA A 482 -10.67 21.69 17.79
C ALA A 482 -11.77 20.62 17.56
N LEU A 483 -11.45 19.46 16.97
CA LEU A 483 -12.41 18.36 16.82
C LEU A 483 -12.80 17.75 18.18
N PRO A 484 -14.06 17.33 18.39
CA PRO A 484 -14.47 16.61 19.60
C PRO A 484 -13.82 15.23 19.70
N VAL A 485 -13.73 14.70 20.93
CA VAL A 485 -13.38 13.29 21.18
C VAL A 485 -14.66 12.51 21.44
N LEU A 486 -14.89 11.44 20.67
CA LEU A 486 -16.10 10.60 20.62
C LEU A 486 -15.76 9.11 20.86
#